data_AF-A0A3S2XN08-F1
#
_entry.id   AF-A0A3S2XN08-F1
#
_cell.length_a   1.000
_cell.length_b   1.000
_cell.length_c   1.000
_cell.angle_alpha   90.00
_cell.angle_beta   90.00
_cell.angle_gamma   90.00
#
_symmetry.space_group_name_H-M   'P 1'
#
loop_
_entity.id
_entity.type
_entity.pdbx_description
1 polymer ?
#
loop_
_entity_poly.entity_id
_entity_poly.type
_entity_poly.pdbx_seq_one_letter_code
_entity_poly.pdbx_strand_id
1 'polypeptide(L)' 'MAKHEILDYFEHRRDGWVCTRGFTLTTQRDSVEIRAGRRFDYGEQVAGLDLAEYLEQLGSQFGS' A
#
# COMPACT_ATOMS: atom_id res chain seq x y z
N MET A 1 -6.43 9.12 7.28
CA MET A 1 -5.73 7.84 7.42
C MET A 1 -4.39 8.12 8.05
N ALA A 2 -4.19 7.69 9.29
CA ALA A 2 -2.88 7.72 9.91
C ALA A 2 -1.94 6.75 9.15
N LYS A 3 -0.64 7.04 9.15
CA LYS A 3 0.36 6.25 8.39
C LYS A 3 0.42 4.77 8.79
N HIS A 4 -0.02 4.41 9.99
CA HIS A 4 -0.10 3.02 10.43
C HIS A 4 -1.41 2.34 9.96
N GLU A 5 -2.52 3.08 9.90
CA GLU A 5 -3.83 2.52 9.49
C GLU A 5 -3.80 1.98 8.08
N ILE A 6 -2.96 2.52 7.19
CA ILE A 6 -2.85 2.00 5.82
C ILE A 6 -2.29 0.57 5.81
N LEU A 7 -1.39 0.20 6.74
CA LEU A 7 -0.81 -1.14 6.80
C LEU A 7 -1.88 -2.21 7.08
N ASP A 8 -2.95 -1.86 7.80
CA ASP A 8 -4.05 -2.78 8.10
C ASP A 8 -4.86 -3.19 6.86
N TYR A 9 -4.72 -2.46 5.74
CA TYR A 9 -5.37 -2.77 4.47
C TYR A 9 -4.52 -3.67 3.57
N PHE A 10 -3.28 -4.00 3.97
CA PHE A 10 -2.37 -4.80 3.17
C PHE A 10 -1.76 -5.96 3.94
N GLU A 11 -1.50 -7.04 3.22
CA GLU A 11 -0.73 -8.18 3.72
C GLU A 11 0.58 -8.28 2.94
N HIS A 12 1.70 -8.34 3.64
CA HIS A 12 3.00 -8.56 3.04
C HIS A 12 3.12 -10.01 2.54
N ARG A 13 3.51 -10.17 1.28
CA ARG A 13 3.78 -11.46 0.63
C ARG A 13 5.24 -11.48 0.17
N ARG A 14 5.75 -12.68 -0.15
CA ARG A 14 7.16 -12.89 -0.50
C ARG A 14 7.71 -11.99 -1.61
N ASP A 15 6.88 -11.59 -2.57
CA ASP A 15 7.30 -10.76 -3.71
C ASP A 15 6.40 -9.53 -3.90
N GLY A 16 5.79 -9.01 -2.84
CA GLY A 16 5.00 -7.78 -2.90
C GLY A 16 3.92 -7.67 -1.83
N TRP A 17 2.98 -6.77 -2.05
CA TRP A 17 1.90 -6.49 -1.10
C TRP A 17 0.55 -6.79 -1.73
N VAL A 18 -0.39 -7.31 -0.93
CA VAL A 18 -1.76 -7.58 -1.38
C VAL A 18 -2.73 -6.78 -0.54
N CYS A 19 -3.60 -6.02 -1.20
CA CYS A 19 -4.69 -5.34 -0.52
C CYS A 19 -5.70 -6.38 0.01
N THR A 20 -5.93 -6.41 1.31
CA THR A 20 -6.88 -7.34 1.96
C THR A 20 -8.28 -6.74 2.08
N ARG A 21 -8.38 -5.41 2.13
CA ARG A 21 -9.64 -4.67 2.24
C ARG A 21 -9.64 -3.49 1.27
N GLY A 22 -10.65 -3.42 0.41
CA GLY A 22 -10.76 -2.34 -0.56
C GLY A 22 -10.95 -0.96 0.10
N PHE A 23 -10.29 0.05 -0.46
CA PHE A 23 -10.36 1.44 0.00
C PHE A 23 -9.98 2.40 -1.13
N THR A 24 -10.24 3.70 -0.94
CA THR A 24 -9.78 4.74 -1.87
C THR A 24 -8.49 5.35 -1.33
N LEU A 25 -7.39 5.17 -2.06
CA LEU A 25 -6.12 5.82 -1.79
C LEU A 25 -6.15 7.23 -2.39
N THR A 26 -6.30 8.24 -1.53
CA THR A 26 -6.17 9.64 -1.92
C THR A 26 -4.75 10.13 -1.67
N THR A 27 -4.06 10.51 -2.74
CA THR A 27 -2.77 11.19 -2.71
C THR A 27 -2.97 12.69 -2.93
N GLN A 28 -1.88 13.48 -2.92
CA GLN A 28 -1.94 14.91 -3.23
C GLN A 28 -2.38 15.21 -4.67
N ARG A 29 -2.23 14.25 -5.60
CA ARG A 29 -2.46 14.46 -7.04
C ARG A 29 -3.67 13.67 -7.56
N ASP A 30 -3.91 12.49 -7.02
CA ASP A 30 -4.91 11.55 -7.53
C ASP A 30 -5.66 10.83 -6.41
N SER A 31 -6.84 10.33 -6.71
CA SER A 31 -7.57 9.37 -5.89
C SER A 31 -7.79 8.08 -6.67
N VAL A 32 -7.29 6.97 -6.14
CA VAL A 32 -7.32 5.66 -6.80
C VAL A 32 -8.12 4.69 -5.94
N GLU A 33 -9.11 4.04 -6.55
CA GLU A 33 -9.81 2.92 -5.92
C GLU A 33 -8.88 1.70 -5.92
N ILE A 34 -8.56 1.20 -4.73
CA ILE A 34 -7.83 -0.05 -4.53
C ILE A 34 -8.82 -1.11 -4.08
N ARG A 35 -8.91 -2.20 -4.84
CA ARG A 35 -9.80 -3.32 -4.54
C ARG A 35 -9.07 -4.39 -3.74
N ALA A 36 -9.82 -5.07 -2.86
CA ALA A 36 -9.33 -6.26 -2.17
C ALA A 36 -8.88 -7.32 -3.20
N GLY A 37 -7.79 -8.01 -2.89
CA GLY A 37 -7.12 -8.97 -3.76
C GLY A 37 -6.17 -8.34 -4.79
N ARG A 38 -6.14 -7.01 -4.94
CA ARG A 38 -5.15 -6.37 -5.82
C ARG A 38 -3.75 -6.52 -5.24
N ARG A 39 -2.85 -7.07 -6.05
CA ARG A 39 -1.42 -7.18 -5.75
C ARG A 39 -0.68 -5.95 -6.26
N PHE A 40 0.35 -5.56 -5.52
CA PHE A 40 1.27 -4.49 -5.84
C PHE A 40 2.69 -5.03 -5.74
N ASP A 41 3.39 -5.03 -6.87
CA ASP A 41 4.77 -5.45 -6.95
C ASP A 41 5.69 -4.22 -6.86
N TYR A 42 6.94 -4.43 -6.42
CA TYR A 42 7.95 -3.37 -6.37
C TYR A 42 8.20 -2.79 -7.78
N GLY A 43 8.24 -1.47 -7.87
CA GLY A 43 8.34 -0.71 -9.12
C GLY A 43 7.00 -0.34 -9.76
N GLU A 44 5.87 -0.89 -9.30
CA GLU A 44 4.54 -0.51 -9.81
C GLU A 44 4.14 0.87 -9.28
N GLN A 45 3.83 1.79 -10.20
CA GLN A 45 3.40 3.14 -9.88
C GLN A 45 1.88 3.20 -9.68
N VAL A 46 1.45 3.58 -8.48
CA VAL A 46 0.04 3.83 -8.12
C VAL A 46 -0.09 5.28 -7.69
N ALA A 47 -0.85 6.09 -8.45
CA ALA A 47 -0.97 7.53 -8.18
C ALA A 47 0.39 8.27 -8.08
N GLY A 48 1.39 7.79 -8.83
CA GLY A 48 2.76 8.35 -8.82
C GLY A 48 3.61 7.97 -7.60
N LEU A 49 3.20 6.93 -6.86
CA LEU A 49 3.94 6.34 -5.76
C LEU A 49 4.21 4.86 -6.04
N ASP A 50 5.41 4.39 -5.75
CA ASP A 50 5.65 2.95 -5.59
C ASP A 50 5.02 2.51 -4.26
N LEU A 51 3.83 1.92 -4.36
CA LEU A 51 3.03 1.59 -3.19
C LEU A 51 3.67 0.44 -2.39
N ALA A 52 4.31 -0.52 -3.07
CA ALA A 52 4.97 -1.64 -2.40
C ALA A 52 6.21 -1.16 -1.61
N GLU A 53 7.04 -0.31 -2.22
CA GLU A 53 8.19 0.29 -1.54
C GLU A 53 7.76 1.17 -0.36
N TYR A 54 6.70 1.97 -0.55
CA TYR A 54 6.17 2.83 0.52
C TYR A 54 5.66 2.02 1.73
N LEU A 55 4.91 0.93 1.49
CA LEU A 55 4.42 0.05 2.55
C LEU A 55 5.57 -0.64 3.28
N GLU A 56 6.61 -1.05 2.56
CA GLU A 56 7.82 -1.64 3.15
C GLU A 56 8.53 -0.66 4.10
N GLN A 57 8.76 0.58 3.65
CA GLN A 57 9.39 1.63 4.45
C GLN A 57 8.56 2.01 5.68
N LEU A 58 7.22 1.95 5.58
CA LEU A 58 6.33 2.14 6.72
C LEU A 58 6.41 0.97 7.69
N GLY A 59 6.32 -0.27 7.19
CA GLY A 59 6.42 -1.48 8.01
C GLY A 59 7.73 -1.55 8.79
N SER A 60 8.86 -1.17 8.16
CA SER A 60 10.17 -1.13 8.82
C SER A 60 10.25 -0.08 9.94
N GLN A 61 9.45 0.99 9.90
CA GLN A 61 9.43 2.03 10.94
C GLN A 61 8.61 1.62 12.17
N PHE A 62 7.63 0.73 12.00
CA PHE A 62 6.75 0.26 13.08
C PHE A 62 7.06 -1.16 13.57
N GLY A 63 7.92 -1.90 12.87
CA GLY A 63 8.43 -3.21 13.29
C GLY A 63 9.71 -3.11 14.11
N SER A 64 9.58 -2.95 15.44
CA SER A 64 10.58 -3.33 16.45
C SER A 64 9.91 -3.83 17.72
#